data_AF-A0A3M7NZW0-F1
#
_entry.id   AF-A0A3M7NZW0-F1
#
_cell.length_a   1.000
_cell.length_b   1.000
_cell.length_c   1.000
_cell.angle_alpha   90.00
_cell.angle_beta   90.00
_cell.angle_gamma   90.00
#
_symmetry.space_group_name_H-M   'P 1'
#
loop_
_entity.id
_entity.type
_entity.pdbx_description
1 polymer ?
#
loop_
_entity_poly.entity_id
_entity_poly.type
_entity_poly.pdbx_seq_one_letter_code
_entity_poly.pdbx_strand_id
1 'polypeptide(L)'
;MKFGQKYQSTLDKEEFPQEWVESAINYKKLKKCIKRVRKELLSLGLDQQTLQKLWQHVAGGDSKGDGSAAAPPILSYKVEGDQDVTFTPKLTIALDPKDGSPVDAWLSPETRSHLRYLAKKNRAMSTSPSRDKLGEPRDQTLQKIAIDDDLDMSSEDAGDNQVPIETVEVPLTAGSEFLDILRQELQSLEKLQDKEEKLIHSEITQLGQDLRELKVSRKKRSKEEIEAWRKVFEIYNDAEVFVSSHENDAGARDVDQAQKHFDWFLSQLGEQRKRGEIILDNDARAAVDRFIRINTNLLRLLRFQAMNRTALSKIMKKFDKQTALHMRAALPSALERASAAALSDELVKVTSLTISHELVHIIPQLNDYLCPVCYGITYKPVRLSCDHIYCIRCVLVMQREKQNECPLCRAPVVLAADSDNVDFPLKHFLERNFKVEVKEKQKENEHAAAVDRFGEAYVKSEGKCEVM
;
A
#
# COMPACT_ATOMS: atom_id res chain seq x y z
N MET A 1 2.83 8.43 -28.98
CA MET A 1 3.39 9.75 -28.60
C MET A 1 2.55 10.51 -27.56
N LYS A 2 1.27 10.17 -27.34
CA LYS A 2 0.32 10.99 -26.56
C LYS A 2 0.46 10.95 -25.03
N PHE A 3 0.99 9.86 -24.43
CA PHE A 3 0.96 9.69 -22.97
C PHE A 3 1.77 10.75 -22.19
N GLY A 4 3.02 11.05 -22.56
CA GLY A 4 3.84 12.00 -21.79
C GLY A 4 3.34 13.45 -21.87
N GLN A 5 2.63 13.82 -22.94
CA GLN A 5 1.93 15.11 -23.04
C GLN A 5 0.65 15.10 -22.22
N LYS A 6 -0.14 14.01 -22.29
CA LYS A 6 -1.35 13.84 -21.47
C LYS A 6 -1.01 13.88 -19.97
N TYR A 7 0.02 13.15 -19.54
CA TYR A 7 0.47 13.10 -18.14
C TYR A 7 0.84 14.49 -17.61
N GLN A 8 1.68 15.24 -18.33
CA GLN A 8 2.02 16.60 -17.94
C GLN A 8 0.78 17.52 -17.95
N SER A 9 -0.03 17.45 -19.01
CA SER A 9 -1.25 18.25 -19.06
C SER A 9 -2.25 17.90 -17.97
N THR A 10 -2.25 16.68 -17.46
CA THR A 10 -3.10 16.30 -16.31
C THR A 10 -2.52 16.85 -15.02
N LEU A 11 -1.19 16.76 -14.80
CA LEU A 11 -0.54 17.39 -13.64
C LEU A 11 -0.75 18.91 -13.60
N ASP A 12 -0.73 19.57 -14.76
CA ASP A 12 -0.90 21.03 -14.86
C ASP A 12 -2.38 21.47 -14.77
N LYS A 13 -3.33 20.57 -15.06
CA LYS A 13 -4.78 20.89 -15.06
C LYS A 13 -5.47 20.51 -13.77
N GLU A 14 -5.06 19.41 -13.16
CA GLU A 14 -5.58 19.01 -11.85
C GLU A 14 -5.00 19.96 -10.79
N GLU A 15 -5.80 20.29 -9.77
CA GLU A 15 -5.47 21.25 -8.70
C GLU A 15 -4.43 20.68 -7.71
N PHE A 16 -3.29 20.20 -8.23
CA PHE A 16 -2.17 19.75 -7.42
C PHE A 16 -1.33 20.94 -6.94
N PRO A 17 -0.87 20.93 -5.68
CA PRO A 17 0.11 21.89 -5.21
C PRO A 17 1.37 21.87 -6.08
N GLN A 18 1.99 23.03 -6.27
CA GLN A 18 3.19 23.14 -7.11
C GLN A 18 4.33 22.20 -6.64
N GLU A 19 4.50 22.06 -5.32
CA GLU A 19 5.48 21.14 -4.71
C GLU A 19 5.26 19.67 -5.13
N TRP A 20 4.00 19.26 -5.35
CA TRP A 20 3.66 17.91 -5.80
C TRP A 20 4.06 17.72 -7.27
N VAL A 21 3.75 18.70 -8.11
CA VAL A 21 4.11 18.67 -9.54
C VAL A 21 5.63 18.63 -9.72
N GLU A 22 6.38 19.37 -8.89
CA GLU A 22 7.85 19.37 -8.89
C GLU A 22 8.44 18.03 -8.43
N SER A 23 7.78 17.34 -7.50
CA SER A 23 8.18 16.01 -7.00
C SER A 23 7.70 14.85 -7.89
N ALA A 24 6.85 15.11 -8.88
CA ALA A 24 6.30 14.08 -9.76
C ALA A 24 7.35 13.47 -10.70
N ILE A 25 7.10 12.24 -11.17
CA ILE A 25 8.02 11.55 -12.09
C ILE A 25 8.21 12.36 -13.38
N ASN A 26 9.44 12.75 -13.70
CA ASN A 26 9.73 13.54 -14.88
C ASN A 26 9.83 12.65 -16.12
N TYR A 27 8.66 12.25 -16.63
CA TYR A 27 8.54 11.33 -17.76
C TYR A 27 9.30 11.81 -19.01
N LYS A 28 9.41 13.13 -19.24
CA LYS A 28 10.15 13.71 -20.37
C LYS A 28 11.67 13.56 -20.19
N LYS A 29 12.20 13.86 -19.00
CA LYS A 29 13.63 13.73 -18.65
C LYS A 29 14.06 12.26 -18.75
N LEU A 30 13.33 11.36 -18.10
CA LEU A 30 13.59 9.92 -18.17
C LEU A 30 13.56 9.38 -19.61
N LYS A 31 12.58 9.80 -20.42
CA LYS A 31 12.51 9.40 -21.85
C LYS A 31 13.72 9.89 -22.66
N LYS A 32 14.28 11.07 -22.36
CA LYS A 32 15.52 11.54 -23.00
C LYS A 32 16.70 10.68 -22.57
N CYS A 33 16.75 10.27 -21.30
CA CYS A 33 17.77 9.35 -20.80
C CYS A 33 17.73 8.00 -21.52
N ILE A 34 16.55 7.40 -21.68
CA ILE A 34 16.39 6.12 -22.42
C ILE A 34 16.94 6.23 -23.86
N LYS A 35 16.74 7.37 -24.54
CA LYS A 35 17.32 7.58 -25.88
C LYS A 35 18.85 7.62 -25.86
N ARG A 36 19.45 8.18 -24.82
CA ARG A 36 20.91 8.19 -24.61
C ARG A 36 21.44 6.79 -24.34
N VAL A 37 20.77 6.02 -23.48
CA VAL A 37 21.08 4.59 -23.25
C VAL A 37 21.04 3.79 -24.54
N ARG A 38 19.99 3.97 -25.36
CA ARG A 38 19.90 3.31 -26.65
C ARG A 38 21.05 3.71 -27.59
N LYS A 39 21.46 4.97 -27.60
CA LYS A 39 22.58 5.44 -28.42
C LYS A 39 23.91 4.85 -27.93
N GLU A 40 24.10 4.76 -26.62
CA GLU A 40 25.26 4.11 -25.99
C GLU A 40 25.33 2.62 -26.37
N LEU A 41 24.23 1.88 -26.23
CA LEU A 41 24.14 0.47 -26.64
C LEU A 41 24.43 0.28 -28.14
N LEU A 42 23.88 1.15 -29.00
CA LEU A 42 24.18 1.13 -30.44
C LEU A 42 25.66 1.43 -30.74
N SER A 43 26.29 2.36 -30.01
CA SER A 43 27.73 2.65 -30.18
C SER A 43 28.63 1.49 -29.76
N LEU A 44 28.14 0.62 -28.87
CA LEU A 44 28.79 -0.61 -28.46
C LEU A 44 28.48 -1.78 -29.40
N GLY A 45 27.69 -1.58 -30.46
CA GLY A 45 27.27 -2.64 -31.38
C GLY A 45 26.26 -3.62 -30.77
N LEU A 46 25.59 -3.22 -29.68
CA LEU A 46 24.57 -3.98 -28.96
C LEU A 46 23.19 -3.41 -29.29
N ASP A 47 22.69 -3.71 -30.48
CA ASP A 47 21.34 -3.30 -30.84
C ASP A 47 20.26 -4.14 -30.14
N GLN A 48 19.01 -3.69 -30.24
CA GLN A 48 17.88 -4.34 -29.55
C GLN A 48 17.72 -5.81 -29.97
N GLN A 49 17.98 -6.15 -31.23
CA GLN A 49 17.80 -7.51 -31.74
C GLN A 49 18.93 -8.42 -31.27
N THR A 50 20.15 -7.90 -31.22
CA THR A 50 21.34 -8.58 -30.73
C THR A 50 21.19 -8.90 -29.24
N LEU A 51 20.74 -7.94 -28.43
CA LEU A 51 20.45 -8.15 -27.02
C LEU A 51 19.33 -9.18 -26.80
N GLN A 52 18.24 -9.14 -27.57
CA GLN A 52 17.17 -10.15 -27.47
C GLN A 52 17.66 -11.56 -27.82
N LYS A 53 18.51 -11.71 -28.84
CA LYS A 53 19.11 -13.00 -29.21
C LYS A 53 20.05 -13.51 -28.12
N LEU A 54 20.85 -12.61 -27.52
CA LEU A 54 21.70 -12.95 -26.37
C LEU A 54 20.87 -13.50 -25.20
N TRP A 55 19.75 -12.86 -24.85
CA TRP A 55 18.85 -13.37 -23.81
C TRP A 55 18.20 -14.72 -24.14
N GLN A 56 17.86 -14.98 -25.41
CA GLN A 56 17.30 -16.27 -25.84
C GLN A 56 18.30 -17.42 -25.71
N HIS A 57 19.59 -17.17 -25.97
CA HIS A 57 20.65 -18.16 -25.78
C HIS A 57 20.95 -18.43 -24.30
N VAL A 58 20.90 -17.41 -23.44
CA VAL A 58 21.04 -17.58 -21.98
C VAL A 58 19.88 -18.37 -21.39
N ALA A 59 18.65 -18.14 -21.85
CA ALA A 59 17.46 -18.84 -21.33
C ALA A 59 17.25 -20.24 -21.94
N GLY A 60 17.88 -20.55 -23.08
CA GLY A 60 17.76 -21.83 -23.79
C GLY A 60 18.81 -22.89 -23.43
N GLY A 61 19.72 -22.59 -22.50
CA GLY A 61 20.84 -23.46 -22.11
C GLY A 61 20.49 -24.64 -21.21
N ASP A 62 19.30 -24.69 -20.61
CA ASP A 62 18.87 -25.81 -19.78
C ASP A 62 18.08 -26.84 -20.58
N SER A 63 18.79 -27.79 -21.21
CA SER A 63 18.26 -29.12 -21.45
C SER A 63 19.37 -30.14 -21.72
N LYS A 64 19.72 -30.85 -20.64
CA LYS A 64 20.46 -32.13 -20.53
C LYS A 64 21.99 -32.05 -20.42
N GLY A 65 22.47 -32.21 -19.19
CA GLY A 65 23.87 -32.56 -18.90
C GLY A 65 24.15 -32.45 -17.41
N ASP A 66 24.79 -33.47 -16.85
CA ASP A 66 24.96 -33.74 -15.42
C ASP A 66 25.89 -32.74 -14.69
N GLY A 67 25.81 -32.74 -13.36
CA GLY A 67 26.37 -31.73 -12.46
C GLY A 67 27.83 -31.30 -12.74
N SER A 68 27.98 -30.06 -13.21
CA SER A 68 29.21 -29.24 -13.10
C SER A 68 28.83 -27.77 -13.29
N ALA A 69 29.58 -26.87 -12.64
CA ALA A 69 29.25 -25.47 -12.37
C ALA A 69 28.42 -24.74 -13.45
N ALA A 70 27.26 -24.22 -13.06
CA ALA A 70 26.40 -23.38 -13.90
C ALA A 70 27.22 -22.22 -14.51
N ALA A 71 27.30 -22.17 -15.83
CA ALA A 71 27.94 -21.08 -16.54
C ALA A 71 27.32 -19.74 -16.10
N PRO A 72 28.12 -18.71 -15.75
CA PRO A 72 27.56 -17.46 -15.24
C PRO A 72 26.67 -16.82 -16.31
N PRO A 73 25.51 -16.25 -15.94
CA PRO A 73 24.61 -15.64 -16.91
C PRO A 73 25.34 -14.54 -17.70
N ILE A 74 25.27 -14.63 -19.04
CA ILE A 74 25.91 -13.72 -20.03
C ILE A 74 25.40 -12.26 -19.90
N LEU A 75 24.40 -12.01 -19.03
CA LEU A 75 23.99 -10.68 -18.58
C LEU A 75 23.61 -10.75 -17.09
N SER A 76 24.45 -10.20 -16.20
CA SER A 76 24.14 -10.04 -14.77
C SER A 76 24.30 -8.59 -14.34
N TYR A 77 23.31 -8.06 -13.63
CA TYR A 77 23.41 -6.77 -12.95
C TYR A 77 24.07 -6.99 -11.59
N LYS A 78 25.29 -6.49 -11.41
CA LYS A 78 25.88 -6.42 -10.06
C LYS A 78 25.37 -5.16 -9.36
N VAL A 79 24.61 -5.35 -8.30
CA VAL A 79 24.21 -4.30 -7.35
C VAL A 79 25.24 -4.29 -6.24
N GLU A 80 26.08 -3.26 -6.17
CA GLU A 80 26.94 -3.04 -4.99
C GLU A 80 26.19 -2.14 -3.99
N GLY A 81 25.95 -2.66 -2.78
CA GLY A 81 25.67 -1.88 -1.56
C GLY A 81 24.22 -1.43 -1.28
N ASP A 82 23.76 -1.70 -0.05
CA ASP A 82 22.59 -1.06 0.58
C ASP A 82 23.06 0.30 1.13
N GLN A 83 22.35 1.37 0.74
CA GLN A 83 22.32 2.71 1.34
C GLN A 83 23.20 3.86 0.83
N ASP A 84 24.28 3.70 0.04
CA ASP A 84 24.95 4.91 -0.52
C ASP A 84 25.81 4.73 -1.79
N VAL A 85 25.46 3.79 -2.67
CA VAL A 85 26.31 3.44 -3.83
C VAL A 85 25.62 3.74 -5.16
N THR A 86 26.36 4.42 -6.04
CA THR A 86 26.05 4.66 -7.46
C THR A 86 25.74 3.35 -8.17
N PHE A 87 24.55 3.25 -8.77
CA PHE A 87 24.20 2.05 -9.54
C PHE A 87 24.89 2.11 -10.90
N THR A 88 25.93 1.31 -11.10
CA THR A 88 26.49 1.07 -12.45
C THR A 88 25.95 -0.24 -13.01
N PRO A 89 24.99 -0.23 -13.95
CA PRO A 89 24.63 -1.44 -14.67
C PRO A 89 25.86 -1.90 -15.44
N LYS A 90 26.43 -3.03 -15.01
CA LYS A 90 27.54 -3.68 -15.70
C LYS A 90 26.97 -4.77 -16.60
N LEU A 91 27.28 -4.69 -17.88
CA LEU A 91 27.01 -5.78 -18.80
C LEU A 91 28.21 -6.73 -18.78
N THR A 92 28.02 -7.97 -18.34
CA THR A 92 29.09 -8.98 -18.22
C THR A 92 29.02 -9.97 -19.37
N ILE A 93 29.84 -9.82 -20.41
CA ILE A 93 29.88 -10.75 -21.55
C ILE A 93 31.02 -11.75 -21.34
N ALA A 94 30.72 -13.06 -21.35
CA ALA A 94 31.72 -14.13 -21.29
C ALA A 94 32.39 -14.31 -22.68
N LEU A 95 33.73 -14.27 -22.73
CA LEU A 95 34.52 -14.51 -23.94
C LEU A 95 35.28 -15.85 -23.87
N ASP A 96 35.40 -16.52 -25.02
CA ASP A 96 36.23 -17.71 -25.22
C ASP A 96 37.72 -17.31 -25.17
N PRO A 97 38.52 -17.94 -24.31
CA PRO A 97 39.93 -17.61 -24.08
C PRO A 97 40.88 -17.91 -25.26
N LYS A 98 40.47 -18.66 -26.28
CA LYS A 98 41.37 -18.99 -27.42
C LYS A 98 41.30 -17.98 -28.57
N ASP A 99 40.14 -17.37 -28.78
CA ASP A 99 39.91 -16.46 -29.90
C ASP A 99 39.28 -15.11 -29.49
N GLY A 100 38.90 -14.94 -28.22
CA GLY A 100 38.24 -13.74 -27.71
C GLY A 100 36.88 -13.50 -28.37
N SER A 101 36.23 -14.53 -28.89
CA SER A 101 34.83 -14.49 -29.33
C SER A 101 33.91 -14.58 -28.11
N PRO A 102 32.75 -13.91 -28.07
CA PRO A 102 31.81 -14.14 -26.98
C PRO A 102 31.27 -15.57 -27.09
N VAL A 103 31.37 -16.32 -25.99
CA VAL A 103 30.90 -17.72 -25.93
C VAL A 103 29.43 -17.71 -26.37
N ASP A 104 29.16 -18.37 -27.49
CA ASP A 104 27.85 -18.56 -28.12
C ASP A 104 27.10 -17.32 -28.67
N ALA A 105 27.76 -16.17 -28.90
CA ALA A 105 27.10 -15.02 -29.53
C ALA A 105 27.60 -14.72 -30.96
N TRP A 106 26.69 -14.78 -31.94
CA TRP A 106 26.87 -14.23 -33.29
C TRP A 106 26.84 -12.68 -33.25
N LEU A 107 27.89 -12.08 -32.70
CA LEU A 107 28.14 -10.65 -32.79
C LEU A 107 28.81 -10.29 -34.13
N SER A 108 28.55 -9.10 -34.65
CA SER A 108 29.23 -8.59 -35.85
C SER A 108 30.76 -8.54 -35.64
N PRO A 109 31.59 -8.70 -36.69
CA PRO A 109 33.05 -8.58 -36.59
C PRO A 109 33.51 -7.27 -35.96
N GLU A 110 32.76 -6.19 -36.19
CA GLU A 110 32.98 -4.85 -35.65
C GLU A 110 32.69 -4.81 -34.13
N THR A 111 31.54 -5.36 -33.70
CA THR A 111 31.15 -5.47 -32.29
C THR A 111 32.16 -6.32 -31.51
N ARG A 112 32.59 -7.46 -32.08
CA ARG A 112 33.62 -8.35 -31.48
C ARG A 112 34.95 -7.63 -31.31
N SER A 113 35.38 -6.89 -32.33
CA SER A 113 36.63 -6.11 -32.28
C SER A 113 36.56 -4.99 -31.23
N HIS A 114 35.41 -4.35 -31.08
CA HIS A 114 35.20 -3.30 -30.09
C HIS A 114 35.17 -3.85 -28.65
N LEU A 115 34.49 -4.96 -28.40
CA LEU A 115 34.49 -5.64 -27.09
C LEU A 115 35.89 -6.13 -26.70
N ARG A 116 36.66 -6.68 -27.66
CA ARG A 116 38.07 -7.05 -27.44
C ARG A 116 38.94 -5.85 -27.11
N TYR A 117 38.72 -4.70 -27.77
CA TYR A 117 39.44 -3.46 -27.46
C TYR A 117 39.14 -2.98 -26.03
N LEU A 118 37.87 -3.03 -25.61
CA LEU A 118 37.47 -2.68 -24.25
C LEU A 118 38.05 -3.63 -23.20
N ALA A 119 38.06 -4.94 -23.47
CA ALA A 119 38.70 -5.95 -22.61
C ALA A 119 40.20 -5.67 -22.41
N LYS A 120 40.93 -5.39 -23.50
CA LYS A 120 42.36 -5.03 -23.47
C LYS A 120 42.61 -3.71 -22.73
N LYS A 121 41.74 -2.72 -22.89
CA LYS A 121 41.82 -1.43 -22.21
C LYS A 121 41.61 -1.56 -20.69
N ASN A 122 40.62 -2.36 -20.27
CA ASN A 122 40.39 -2.64 -18.85
C ASN A 122 41.60 -3.37 -18.22
N ARG A 123 42.22 -4.31 -18.95
CA ARG A 123 43.45 -5.01 -18.52
C ARG A 123 44.64 -4.06 -18.30
N ALA A 124 44.75 -3.01 -19.10
CA ALA A 124 45.79 -1.98 -18.96
C ALA A 124 45.54 -1.01 -17.79
N MET A 125 44.30 -0.81 -17.35
CA MET A 125 44.00 0.02 -16.17
C MET A 125 44.20 -0.73 -14.83
N SER A 126 44.04 -2.05 -14.81
CA SER A 126 44.26 -2.88 -13.61
C SER A 126 45.74 -3.21 -13.33
N THR A 127 46.65 -2.85 -14.23
CA THR A 127 48.10 -3.14 -14.12
C THR A 127 48.91 -1.85 -14.13
N SER A 128 48.91 -1.11 -13.01
CA SER A 128 49.90 -0.06 -12.74
C SER A 128 50.88 -0.57 -11.65
N PRO A 129 52.21 -0.44 -11.83
CA PRO A 129 53.19 -1.06 -10.94
C PRO A 129 53.39 -0.24 -9.67
N SER A 130 53.15 -0.86 -8.50
CA SER A 130 53.60 -0.32 -7.22
C SER A 130 55.12 -0.36 -7.15
N ARG A 131 55.71 0.81 -6.92
CA ARG A 131 57.15 1.05 -6.80
C ARG A 131 57.70 0.41 -5.51
N ASP A 132 58.65 -0.50 -5.66
CA ASP A 132 59.48 -1.02 -4.56
C ASP A 132 60.44 0.06 -4.02
N LYS A 133 60.47 0.19 -2.69
CA LYS A 133 61.54 0.83 -1.94
C LYS A 133 61.81 0.06 -0.64
N LEU A 134 63.03 -0.48 -0.56
CA LEU A 134 63.93 -0.64 0.60
C LEU A 134 63.52 -1.51 1.80
N GLY A 135 64.34 -2.54 2.08
CA GLY A 135 64.57 -3.05 3.44
C GLY A 135 65.03 -4.52 3.55
N GLU A 136 66.33 -4.78 3.41
CA GLU A 136 67.05 -5.94 3.99
C GLU A 136 67.21 -5.81 5.53
N PRO A 137 67.76 -6.77 6.32
CA PRO A 137 67.97 -8.24 6.13
C PRO A 137 67.73 -9.09 7.44
N ARG A 138 68.12 -10.39 7.39
CA ARG A 138 68.43 -11.37 8.49
C ARG A 138 67.24 -12.20 9.04
N ASP A 139 67.38 -13.46 9.45
CA ASP A 139 68.43 -14.49 9.46
C ASP A 139 67.75 -15.85 9.75
N GLN A 140 68.34 -16.95 9.27
CA GLN A 140 68.45 -18.32 9.86
C GLN A 140 67.19 -18.96 10.51
N THR A 141 66.82 -20.22 10.25
CA THR A 141 67.63 -21.41 10.59
C THR A 141 66.97 -22.68 10.03
N LEU A 142 67.83 -23.61 9.59
CA LEU A 142 67.57 -24.98 9.15
C LEU A 142 66.88 -25.86 10.21
N GLN A 143 66.09 -26.85 9.76
CA GLN A 143 66.25 -28.25 10.20
C GLN A 143 65.63 -29.25 9.22
N LYS A 144 66.51 -30.11 8.68
CA LYS A 144 66.22 -31.40 8.04
C LYS A 144 65.62 -32.37 9.07
N ILE A 145 64.86 -33.37 8.60
CA ILE A 145 65.11 -34.82 8.81
C ILE A 145 64.27 -35.61 7.79
N ALA A 146 64.88 -36.67 7.26
CA ALA A 146 64.44 -37.59 6.22
C ALA A 146 63.54 -38.73 6.76
N ILE A 147 62.93 -39.50 5.85
CA ILE A 147 62.86 -40.98 5.81
C ILE A 147 62.32 -41.41 4.42
N ASP A 148 63.03 -42.36 3.79
CA ASP A 148 62.67 -43.16 2.60
C ASP A 148 61.51 -44.15 2.89
N ASP A 149 60.65 -44.46 1.91
CA ASP A 149 60.69 -45.76 1.18
C ASP A 149 59.45 -45.94 0.25
N ASP A 150 59.78 -46.21 -1.02
CA ASP A 150 59.25 -47.28 -1.87
C ASP A 150 57.83 -47.33 -2.50
N LEU A 151 57.87 -47.66 -3.81
CA LEU A 151 56.91 -48.36 -4.69
C LEU A 151 55.99 -47.57 -5.66
N ASP A 152 56.48 -47.60 -6.91
CA ASP A 152 55.82 -47.69 -8.22
C ASP A 152 54.33 -48.11 -8.26
N MET A 153 53.50 -47.36 -9.02
CA MET A 153 52.44 -47.86 -9.90
C MET A 153 51.69 -46.71 -10.61
N SER A 154 51.91 -46.62 -11.93
CA SER A 154 51.10 -46.01 -13.01
C SER A 154 49.76 -45.33 -12.66
N SER A 155 49.61 -44.06 -13.05
CA SER A 155 48.42 -43.60 -13.78
C SER A 155 48.68 -42.26 -14.48
N GLU A 156 48.28 -42.20 -15.75
CA GLU A 156 48.29 -41.02 -16.61
C GLU A 156 47.28 -40.00 -16.08
N ASP A 157 47.74 -38.88 -15.52
CA ASP A 157 46.86 -37.76 -15.17
C ASP A 157 46.90 -36.72 -16.29
N ALA A 158 45.87 -36.80 -17.15
CA ALA A 158 45.57 -35.80 -18.15
C ALA A 158 45.06 -34.54 -17.44
N GLY A 159 45.93 -33.52 -17.37
CA GLY A 159 45.62 -32.24 -16.74
C GLY A 159 44.29 -31.64 -17.22
N ASP A 160 43.39 -31.44 -16.25
CA ASP A 160 42.16 -30.65 -16.38
C ASP A 160 42.55 -29.18 -16.60
N ASN A 161 42.78 -28.81 -17.85
CA ASN A 161 42.89 -27.41 -18.29
C ASN A 161 41.50 -26.75 -18.23
N GLN A 162 41.03 -26.40 -17.03
CA GLN A 162 39.92 -25.46 -16.89
C GLN A 162 40.41 -24.08 -17.30
N VAL A 163 40.17 -23.73 -18.57
CA VAL A 163 40.54 -22.42 -19.09
C VAL A 163 39.63 -21.36 -18.43
N PRO A 164 40.19 -20.30 -17.79
CA PRO A 164 39.38 -19.30 -17.12
C PRO A 164 38.50 -18.56 -18.13
N ILE A 165 37.18 -18.54 -17.91
CA ILE A 165 36.23 -17.76 -18.72
C ILE A 165 36.53 -16.27 -18.50
N GLU A 166 36.94 -15.55 -19.55
CA GLU A 166 37.29 -14.13 -19.48
C GLU A 166 35.99 -13.30 -19.54
N THR A 167 35.67 -12.57 -18.47
CA THR A 167 34.45 -11.75 -18.38
C THR A 167 34.76 -10.29 -18.65
N VAL A 168 34.05 -9.67 -19.61
CA VAL A 168 34.20 -8.24 -19.93
C VAL A 168 33.06 -7.46 -19.29
N GLU A 169 33.40 -6.60 -18.33
CA GLU A 169 32.46 -5.65 -17.72
C GLU A 169 32.38 -4.38 -18.58
N VAL A 170 31.24 -4.13 -19.22
CA VAL A 170 30.97 -2.86 -19.94
C VAL A 170 30.09 -1.97 -19.06
N PRO A 171 30.60 -0.84 -18.53
CA PRO A 171 29.81 0.09 -17.75
C PRO A 171 28.87 0.88 -18.67
N LEU A 172 27.56 0.83 -18.40
CA LEU A 172 26.56 1.62 -19.11
C LEU A 172 26.32 2.94 -18.37
N THR A 173 27.08 3.97 -18.73
CA THR A 173 27.06 5.32 -18.13
C THR A 173 25.72 6.02 -18.26
N ALA A 174 25.00 5.87 -19.39
CA ALA A 174 23.67 6.46 -19.51
C ALA A 174 22.61 5.62 -18.77
N GLY A 175 22.90 4.33 -18.55
CA GLY A 175 22.06 3.42 -17.79
C GLY A 175 22.08 3.72 -16.29
N SER A 176 23.27 4.03 -15.75
CA SER A 176 23.42 4.54 -14.38
C SER A 176 22.71 5.87 -14.20
N GLU A 177 22.89 6.82 -15.12
CA GLU A 177 22.22 8.12 -15.07
C GLU A 177 20.68 7.98 -15.03
N PHE A 178 20.10 7.05 -15.80
CA PHE A 178 18.66 6.81 -15.78
C PHE A 178 18.18 6.36 -14.40
N LEU A 179 18.92 5.46 -13.75
CA LEU A 179 18.54 4.91 -12.46
C LEU A 179 18.81 5.85 -11.30
N ASP A 180 19.88 6.65 -11.36
CA ASP A 180 20.13 7.69 -10.37
C ASP A 180 19.02 8.75 -10.41
N ILE A 181 18.59 9.17 -11.61
CA ILE A 181 17.43 10.08 -11.75
C ILE A 181 16.17 9.43 -11.19
N LEU A 182 15.90 8.16 -11.53
CA LEU A 182 14.69 7.48 -11.09
C LEU A 182 14.67 7.29 -9.56
N ARG A 183 15.82 6.95 -8.96
CA ARG A 183 15.98 6.81 -7.51
C ARG A 183 15.72 8.14 -6.81
N GLN A 184 16.31 9.23 -7.30
CA GLN A 184 16.09 10.57 -6.74
C GLN A 184 14.61 11.01 -6.85
N GLU A 185 13.96 10.75 -7.99
CA GLU A 185 12.54 11.07 -8.17
C GLU A 185 11.65 10.25 -7.21
N LEU A 186 11.95 8.95 -7.00
CA LEU A 186 11.20 8.12 -6.04
C LEU A 186 11.45 8.53 -4.59
N GLN A 187 12.67 8.89 -4.20
CA GLN A 187 12.98 9.44 -2.87
C GLN A 187 12.26 10.78 -2.63
N SER A 188 12.12 11.61 -3.66
CA SER A 188 11.34 12.85 -3.56
C SER A 188 9.85 12.56 -3.32
N LEU A 189 9.30 11.54 -4.00
CA LEU A 189 7.92 11.11 -3.82
C LEU A 189 7.66 10.51 -2.43
N GLU A 190 8.59 9.71 -1.92
CA GLU A 190 8.53 9.14 -0.56
C GLU A 190 8.50 10.26 0.49
N LYS A 191 9.42 11.23 0.41
CA LYS A 191 9.45 12.40 1.31
C LYS A 191 8.16 13.22 1.24
N LEU A 192 7.59 13.36 0.03
CA LEU A 192 6.33 14.06 -0.15
C LEU A 192 5.19 13.29 0.54
N GLN A 193 5.15 11.96 0.39
CA GLN A 193 4.13 11.15 1.05
C GLN A 193 4.21 11.21 2.57
N ASP A 194 5.41 11.09 3.13
CA ASP A 194 5.62 11.23 4.58
C ASP A 194 5.14 12.60 5.10
N LYS A 195 5.38 13.66 4.31
CA LYS A 195 4.94 15.02 4.65
C LYS A 195 3.42 15.11 4.63
N GLU A 196 2.79 14.68 3.54
CA GLU A 196 1.33 14.75 3.38
C GLU A 196 0.58 13.85 4.36
N GLU A 197 1.11 12.67 4.67
CA GLU A 197 0.59 11.78 5.72
C GLU A 197 0.56 12.49 7.07
N LYS A 198 1.68 13.10 7.48
CA LYS A 198 1.77 13.83 8.75
C LYS A 198 0.81 15.02 8.80
N LEU A 199 0.67 15.74 7.69
CA LEU A 199 -0.28 16.85 7.60
C LEU A 199 -1.72 16.37 7.78
N ILE A 200 -2.14 15.37 7.01
CA ILE A 200 -3.50 14.81 7.11
C ILE A 200 -3.74 14.22 8.51
N HIS A 201 -2.79 13.49 9.06
CA HIS A 201 -2.89 12.92 10.40
C HIS A 201 -3.03 14.01 11.48
N SER A 202 -2.29 15.11 11.36
CA SER A 202 -2.41 16.26 12.27
C SER A 202 -3.80 16.91 12.17
N GLU A 203 -4.37 17.00 10.96
CA GLU A 203 -5.71 17.54 10.77
C GLU A 203 -6.80 16.65 11.37
N ILE A 204 -6.68 15.33 11.19
CA ILE A 204 -7.56 14.33 11.81
C ILE A 204 -7.48 14.43 13.33
N THR A 205 -6.26 14.47 13.88
CA THR A 205 -6.04 14.55 15.33
C THR A 205 -6.68 15.80 15.92
N GLN A 206 -6.50 16.95 15.28
CA GLN A 206 -7.07 18.21 15.76
C GLN A 206 -8.60 18.21 15.64
N LEU A 207 -9.17 17.74 14.51
CA LEU A 207 -10.61 17.59 14.40
C LEU A 207 -11.17 16.64 15.47
N GLY A 208 -10.47 15.54 15.76
CA GLY A 208 -10.85 14.62 16.84
C GLY A 208 -10.80 15.28 18.22
N GLN A 209 -9.85 16.18 18.48
CA GLN A 209 -9.83 16.97 19.72
C GLN A 209 -11.06 17.89 19.80
N ASP A 210 -11.37 18.62 18.74
CA ASP A 210 -12.54 19.51 18.66
C ASP A 210 -13.85 18.73 18.95
N LEU A 211 -14.00 17.52 18.36
CA LEU A 211 -15.16 16.66 18.58
C LEU A 211 -15.22 16.09 20.01
N ARG A 212 -14.07 15.78 20.64
CA ARG A 212 -14.01 15.33 22.04
C ARG A 212 -14.44 16.45 22.99
N GLU A 213 -13.98 17.67 22.76
CA GLU A 213 -14.41 18.85 23.53
C GLU A 213 -15.91 19.10 23.38
N LEU A 214 -16.43 18.97 22.14
CA LEU A 214 -17.84 19.09 21.85
C LEU A 214 -18.68 18.05 22.61
N LYS A 215 -18.22 16.79 22.66
CA LYS A 215 -18.89 15.69 23.38
C LYS A 215 -18.99 15.93 24.89
N VAL A 216 -17.98 16.56 25.48
CA VAL A 216 -17.94 16.84 26.93
C VAL A 216 -18.81 18.06 27.30
N SER A 217 -19.03 18.98 26.35
CA SER A 217 -19.87 20.17 26.54
C SER A 217 -21.30 19.82 26.97
N ARG A 218 -21.81 20.54 27.97
CA ARG A 218 -23.19 20.39 28.47
C ARG A 218 -24.19 21.34 27.82
N LYS A 219 -23.73 22.22 26.91
CA LYS A 219 -24.58 23.21 26.25
C LYS A 219 -25.62 22.52 25.35
N LYS A 220 -26.83 23.06 25.27
CA LYS A 220 -27.90 22.52 24.39
C LYS A 220 -27.44 22.49 22.93
N ARG A 221 -26.85 23.58 22.47
CA ARG A 221 -26.30 23.74 21.11
C ARG A 221 -25.27 22.66 20.76
N SER A 222 -24.40 22.29 21.70
CA SER A 222 -23.42 21.21 21.47
C SER A 222 -24.09 19.84 21.26
N LYS A 223 -25.27 19.59 21.86
CA LYS A 223 -26.00 18.34 21.62
C LYS A 223 -26.65 18.30 20.24
N GLU A 224 -27.18 19.43 19.79
CA GLU A 224 -27.72 19.58 18.43
C GLU A 224 -26.61 19.39 17.39
N GLU A 225 -25.40 19.89 17.68
CA GLU A 225 -24.22 19.69 16.83
C GLU A 225 -23.73 18.23 16.80
N ILE A 226 -23.71 17.54 17.95
CA ILE A 226 -23.39 16.09 18.00
C ILE A 226 -24.37 15.29 17.14
N GLU A 227 -25.65 15.65 17.16
CA GLU A 227 -26.67 15.01 16.33
C GLU A 227 -26.44 15.29 14.84
N ALA A 228 -26.06 16.51 14.48
CA ALA A 228 -25.67 16.84 13.12
C ALA A 228 -24.45 16.02 12.66
N TRP A 229 -23.44 15.84 13.52
CA TRP A 229 -22.28 15.01 13.23
C TRP A 229 -22.58 13.53 13.09
N ARG A 230 -23.54 12.99 13.86
CA ARG A 230 -24.00 11.60 13.66
C ARG A 230 -24.47 11.38 12.24
N LYS A 231 -25.33 12.26 11.73
CA LYS A 231 -25.81 12.19 10.35
C LYS A 231 -24.68 12.33 9.33
N VAL A 232 -23.72 13.23 9.57
CA VAL A 232 -22.54 13.36 8.69
C VAL A 232 -21.75 12.05 8.64
N PHE A 233 -21.50 11.42 9.79
CA PHE A 233 -20.75 10.16 9.87
C PHE A 233 -21.53 8.95 9.36
N GLU A 234 -22.85 8.92 9.53
CA GLU A 234 -23.73 7.92 8.94
C GLU A 234 -23.62 7.95 7.41
N ILE A 235 -23.86 9.10 6.78
CA ILE A 235 -23.73 9.25 5.32
C ILE A 235 -22.29 8.92 4.87
N TYR A 236 -21.28 9.32 5.64
CA TYR A 236 -19.89 9.05 5.28
C TYR A 236 -19.53 7.55 5.36
N ASN A 237 -20.01 6.84 6.39
CA ASN A 237 -19.83 5.40 6.51
C ASN A 237 -20.56 4.66 5.39
N ASP A 238 -21.80 5.05 5.09
CA ASP A 238 -22.58 4.47 3.98
C ASP A 238 -21.94 4.73 2.61
N ALA A 239 -21.22 5.83 2.47
CA ALA A 239 -20.53 6.17 1.23
C ALA A 239 -19.35 5.23 0.93
N GLU A 240 -18.71 4.65 1.96
CA GLU A 240 -17.56 3.74 1.80
C GLU A 240 -16.51 4.26 0.78
N VAL A 241 -16.09 5.52 0.96
CA VAL A 241 -15.38 6.29 -0.09
C VAL A 241 -14.09 5.63 -0.56
N PHE A 242 -13.26 5.13 0.35
CA PHE A 242 -11.92 4.62 0.01
C PHE A 242 -11.81 3.10 0.08
N VAL A 243 -12.66 2.43 0.86
CA VAL A 243 -12.62 0.98 1.09
C VAL A 243 -14.05 0.45 1.06
N SER A 244 -14.30 -0.58 0.26
CA SER A 244 -15.58 -1.30 0.23
C SER A 244 -15.59 -2.41 1.26
N SER A 245 -16.73 -2.58 1.95
CA SER A 245 -16.98 -3.73 2.82
C SER A 245 -17.78 -4.85 2.14
N HIS A 246 -18.28 -4.66 0.92
CA HIS A 246 -19.10 -5.64 0.25
C HIS A 246 -18.29 -6.85 -0.26
N GLU A 247 -18.85 -8.05 -0.16
CA GLU A 247 -18.16 -9.31 -0.52
C GLU A 247 -17.63 -9.34 -1.96
N ASN A 248 -18.31 -8.67 -2.91
CA ASN A 248 -17.99 -8.70 -4.33
C ASN A 248 -16.85 -7.76 -4.74
N ASP A 249 -16.63 -6.66 -4.01
CA ASP A 249 -15.63 -5.64 -4.32
C ASP A 249 -14.81 -5.21 -3.09
N ALA A 250 -14.71 -6.10 -2.09
CA ALA A 250 -14.03 -5.86 -0.84
C ALA A 250 -12.59 -5.36 -1.05
N GLY A 251 -12.24 -4.28 -0.35
CA GLY A 251 -10.90 -3.71 -0.38
C GLY A 251 -10.85 -2.27 -0.89
N ALA A 252 -9.63 -1.82 -1.23
CA ALA A 252 -9.41 -0.43 -1.63
C ALA A 252 -10.02 -0.11 -2.99
N ARG A 253 -10.75 1.00 -3.05
CA ARG A 253 -11.36 1.53 -4.28
C ARG A 253 -10.30 2.22 -5.14
N ASP A 254 -10.49 2.13 -6.45
CA ASP A 254 -9.68 2.92 -7.38
C ASP A 254 -10.08 4.41 -7.35
N VAL A 255 -9.30 5.24 -8.05
CA VAL A 255 -9.53 6.70 -8.13
C VAL A 255 -10.93 7.07 -8.60
N ASP A 256 -11.43 6.38 -9.63
CA ASP A 256 -12.70 6.73 -10.28
C ASP A 256 -13.88 6.32 -9.41
N GLN A 257 -13.78 5.16 -8.77
CA GLN A 257 -14.73 4.68 -7.77
C GLN A 257 -14.74 5.60 -6.54
N ALA A 258 -13.57 5.88 -5.95
CA ALA A 258 -13.49 6.72 -4.76
C ALA A 258 -14.04 8.13 -5.02
N GLN A 259 -13.79 8.72 -6.19
CA GLN A 259 -14.40 10.00 -6.56
C GLN A 259 -15.93 9.91 -6.64
N LYS A 260 -16.49 8.88 -7.28
CA LYS A 260 -17.95 8.74 -7.39
C LYS A 260 -18.62 8.61 -6.03
N HIS A 261 -18.03 7.83 -5.13
CA HIS A 261 -18.54 7.64 -3.77
C HIS A 261 -18.41 8.92 -2.94
N PHE A 262 -17.31 9.68 -3.11
CA PHE A 262 -17.17 10.98 -2.47
C PHE A 262 -18.16 12.02 -3.01
N ASP A 263 -18.42 12.04 -4.32
CA ASP A 263 -19.43 12.91 -4.93
C ASP A 263 -20.84 12.57 -4.43
N TRP A 264 -21.13 11.28 -4.27
CA TRP A 264 -22.37 10.82 -3.64
C TRP A 264 -22.49 11.32 -2.21
N PHE A 265 -21.45 11.18 -1.39
CA PHE A 265 -21.40 11.70 -0.01
C PHE A 265 -21.70 13.20 0.04
N LEU A 266 -21.02 14.00 -0.79
CA LEU A 266 -21.23 15.45 -0.85
C LEU A 266 -22.65 15.81 -1.30
N SER A 267 -23.21 15.05 -2.24
CA SER A 267 -24.57 15.25 -2.73
C SER A 267 -25.60 14.97 -1.64
N GLN A 268 -25.49 13.83 -0.94
CA GLN A 268 -26.36 13.47 0.17
C GLN A 268 -26.27 14.49 1.32
N LEU A 269 -25.06 14.90 1.69
CA LEU A 269 -24.85 15.93 2.70
C LEU A 269 -25.51 17.26 2.30
N GLY A 270 -25.40 17.66 1.03
CA GLY A 270 -26.04 18.86 0.50
C GLY A 270 -27.57 18.78 0.50
N GLU A 271 -28.14 17.64 0.17
CA GLU A 271 -29.59 17.41 0.19
C GLU A 271 -30.16 17.45 1.62
N GLN A 272 -29.55 16.75 2.57
CA GLN A 272 -30.02 16.75 3.96
C GLN A 272 -29.90 18.13 4.62
N ARG A 273 -28.87 18.91 4.26
CA ARG A 273 -28.78 20.33 4.66
C ARG A 273 -29.93 21.16 4.09
N LYS A 274 -30.30 20.97 2.83
CA LYS A 274 -31.43 21.68 2.20
C LYS A 274 -32.78 21.32 2.82
N ARG A 275 -32.96 20.06 3.24
CA ARG A 275 -34.17 19.58 3.94
C ARG A 275 -34.27 20.04 5.39
N GLY A 276 -33.22 20.69 5.92
CA GLY A 276 -33.16 21.13 7.32
C GLY A 276 -32.93 19.98 8.31
N GLU A 277 -32.53 18.80 7.83
CA GLU A 277 -32.26 17.63 8.66
C GLU A 277 -30.91 17.75 9.38
N ILE A 278 -29.95 18.47 8.79
CA ILE A 278 -28.63 18.78 9.35
C ILE A 278 -28.54 20.29 9.55
N ILE A 279 -28.56 20.72 10.81
CA ILE A 279 -28.45 22.13 11.19
C ILE A 279 -27.07 22.36 11.78
N LEU A 280 -26.22 23.08 11.04
CA LEU A 280 -24.85 23.41 11.45
C LEU A 280 -24.72 24.91 11.66
N ASP A 281 -24.23 25.28 12.84
CA ASP A 281 -23.82 26.65 13.11
C ASP A 281 -22.50 26.99 12.38
N ASN A 282 -21.95 28.19 12.60
CA ASN A 282 -20.75 28.61 11.90
C ASN A 282 -19.50 27.79 12.28
N ASP A 283 -19.36 27.41 13.55
CA ASP A 283 -18.19 26.66 14.05
C ASP A 283 -18.26 25.20 13.58
N ALA A 284 -19.46 24.61 13.70
CA ALA A 284 -19.78 23.28 13.19
C ALA A 284 -19.59 23.19 11.67
N ARG A 285 -19.96 24.24 10.92
CA ARG A 285 -19.70 24.32 9.48
C ARG A 285 -18.20 24.32 9.18
N ALA A 286 -17.41 25.11 9.91
CA ALA A 286 -15.96 25.13 9.72
C ALA A 286 -15.31 23.75 9.98
N ALA A 287 -15.80 23.03 11.00
CA ALA A 287 -15.33 21.68 11.33
C ALA A 287 -15.77 20.62 10.29
N VAL A 288 -17.01 20.69 9.77
CA VAL A 288 -17.43 19.80 8.66
C VAL A 288 -16.69 20.13 7.38
N ASP A 289 -16.45 21.41 7.09
CA ASP A 289 -15.65 21.81 5.91
C ASP A 289 -14.21 21.31 6.06
N ARG A 290 -13.67 21.24 7.29
CA ARG A 290 -12.37 20.61 7.56
C ARG A 290 -12.41 19.12 7.26
N PHE A 291 -13.44 18.41 7.72
CA PHE A 291 -13.63 16.99 7.41
C PHE A 291 -13.70 16.74 5.90
N ILE A 292 -14.44 17.57 5.16
CA ILE A 292 -14.51 17.51 3.70
C ILE A 292 -13.13 17.77 3.07
N ARG A 293 -12.39 18.77 3.56
CA ARG A 293 -11.03 19.06 3.07
C ARG A 293 -10.07 17.89 3.29
N ILE A 294 -10.09 17.24 4.44
CA ILE A 294 -9.28 16.04 4.74
C ILE A 294 -9.52 14.97 3.67
N ASN A 295 -10.79 14.62 3.43
CA ASN A 295 -11.16 13.61 2.44
C ASN A 295 -10.82 14.02 0.99
N THR A 296 -11.01 15.30 0.66
CA THR A 296 -10.63 15.84 -0.65
C THR A 296 -9.12 15.77 -0.87
N ASN A 297 -8.32 16.03 0.17
CA ASN A 297 -6.86 15.92 0.11
C ASN A 297 -6.43 14.45 -0.04
N LEU A 298 -7.10 13.53 0.67
CA LEU A 298 -6.84 12.10 0.54
C LEU A 298 -7.13 11.57 -0.87
N LEU A 299 -8.23 12.03 -1.48
CA LEU A 299 -8.58 11.69 -2.86
C LEU A 299 -7.61 12.29 -3.88
N ARG A 300 -7.14 13.52 -3.64
CA ARG A 300 -6.06 14.15 -4.43
C ARG A 300 -4.76 13.34 -4.33
N LEU A 301 -4.41 12.86 -3.15
CA LEU A 301 -3.22 12.03 -2.94
C LEU A 301 -3.34 10.69 -3.67
N LEU A 302 -4.48 10.02 -3.56
CA LEU A 302 -4.79 8.77 -4.28
C LEU A 302 -4.61 8.94 -5.80
N ARG A 303 -5.13 10.05 -6.36
CA ARG A 303 -4.95 10.42 -7.77
C ARG A 303 -3.49 10.59 -8.14
N PHE A 304 -2.77 11.39 -7.38
CA PHE A 304 -1.37 11.69 -7.62
C PHE A 304 -0.51 10.41 -7.59
N GLN A 305 -0.75 9.52 -6.63
CA GLN A 305 -0.11 8.22 -6.53
C GLN A 305 -0.41 7.33 -7.75
N ALA A 306 -1.68 7.19 -8.12
CA ALA A 306 -2.10 6.39 -9.27
C ALA A 306 -1.48 6.89 -10.59
N MET A 307 -1.37 8.22 -10.75
CA MET A 307 -0.71 8.85 -11.89
C MET A 307 0.78 8.51 -11.94
N ASN A 308 1.51 8.68 -10.83
CA ASN A 308 2.94 8.39 -10.75
C ASN A 308 3.22 6.89 -10.91
N ARG A 309 2.39 6.00 -10.35
CA ARG A 309 2.47 4.55 -10.56
C ARG A 309 2.31 4.16 -12.03
N THR A 310 1.36 4.79 -12.72
CA THR A 310 1.17 4.61 -14.17
C THR A 310 2.37 5.13 -14.96
N ALA A 311 2.91 6.29 -14.59
CA ALA A 311 4.09 6.87 -15.23
C ALA A 311 5.32 5.98 -15.06
N LEU A 312 5.57 5.48 -13.84
CA LEU A 312 6.62 4.53 -13.51
C LEU A 312 6.50 3.24 -14.34
N SER A 313 5.34 2.61 -14.33
CA SER A 313 5.10 1.39 -15.12
C SER A 313 5.36 1.62 -16.62
N LYS A 314 4.92 2.77 -17.15
CA LYS A 314 5.12 3.11 -18.57
C LYS A 314 6.54 3.51 -18.91
N ILE A 315 7.31 4.11 -17.98
CA ILE A 315 8.70 4.46 -18.24
C ILE A 315 9.59 3.22 -18.17
N MET A 316 9.33 2.32 -17.20
CA MET A 316 10.02 1.03 -17.10
C MET A 316 9.74 0.14 -18.32
N LYS A 317 8.48 0.00 -18.74
CA LYS A 317 8.13 -0.72 -19.99
C LYS A 317 8.81 -0.11 -21.22
N LYS A 318 9.01 1.22 -21.24
CA LYS A 318 9.71 1.89 -22.35
C LYS A 318 11.20 1.62 -22.31
N PHE A 319 11.80 1.62 -21.12
CA PHE A 319 13.20 1.29 -20.92
C PHE A 319 13.46 -0.11 -21.50
N ASP A 320 12.78 -1.14 -20.98
CA ASP A 320 12.95 -2.53 -21.42
C ASP A 320 12.73 -2.70 -22.93
N LYS A 321 11.70 -2.05 -23.48
CA LYS A 321 11.43 -2.14 -24.93
C LYS A 321 12.53 -1.50 -25.78
N GLN A 322 13.22 -0.46 -25.30
CA GLN A 322 14.22 0.27 -26.10
C GLN A 322 15.64 -0.24 -25.87
N THR A 323 15.90 -0.88 -24.74
CA THR A 323 17.24 -1.33 -24.35
C THR A 323 17.36 -2.85 -24.33
N ALA A 324 16.26 -3.61 -24.32
CA ALA A 324 16.26 -5.08 -24.17
C ALA A 324 17.08 -5.57 -22.97
N LEU A 325 17.18 -4.72 -21.94
CA LEU A 325 17.95 -4.98 -20.73
C LEU A 325 17.12 -5.70 -19.65
N HIS A 326 15.79 -5.79 -19.81
CA HIS A 326 14.88 -6.47 -18.85
C HIS A 326 15.04 -6.00 -17.40
N MET A 327 15.27 -4.70 -17.22
CA MET A 327 15.53 -4.07 -15.92
C MET A 327 14.36 -4.21 -14.94
N ARG A 328 13.13 -4.39 -15.42
CA ARG A 328 11.98 -4.66 -14.54
C ARG A 328 12.08 -6.01 -13.82
N ALA A 329 12.70 -7.02 -14.43
CA ALA A 329 12.89 -8.34 -13.81
C ALA A 329 14.14 -8.38 -12.91
N ALA A 330 15.11 -7.50 -13.18
CA ALA A 330 16.34 -7.35 -12.41
C ALA A 330 16.36 -6.03 -11.62
N LEU A 331 15.19 -5.55 -11.19
CA LEU A 331 15.12 -4.28 -10.48
C LEU A 331 15.84 -4.44 -9.14
N PRO A 332 16.74 -3.53 -8.75
CA PRO A 332 17.37 -3.62 -7.44
C PRO A 332 16.30 -3.64 -6.35
N SER A 333 16.43 -4.53 -5.38
CA SER A 333 15.51 -4.62 -4.24
C SER A 333 15.31 -3.29 -3.51
N ALA A 334 16.34 -2.43 -3.50
CA ALA A 334 16.25 -1.05 -3.00
C ALA A 334 15.29 -0.17 -3.80
N LEU A 335 15.26 -0.31 -5.12
CA LEU A 335 14.37 0.46 -6.00
C LEU A 335 12.93 -0.09 -5.98
N GLU A 336 12.76 -1.40 -5.81
CA GLU A 336 11.46 -2.00 -5.53
C GLU A 336 10.88 -1.46 -4.22
N ARG A 337 11.66 -1.50 -3.13
CA ARG A 337 11.27 -0.92 -1.84
C ARG A 337 10.94 0.57 -1.96
N ALA A 338 11.80 1.37 -2.57
CA ALA A 338 11.55 2.80 -2.77
C ALA A 338 10.29 3.05 -3.61
N SER A 339 10.02 2.24 -4.63
CA SER A 339 8.81 2.35 -5.43
C SER A 339 7.55 1.93 -4.67
N ALA A 340 7.64 0.93 -3.78
CA ALA A 340 6.54 0.49 -2.93
C ALA A 340 6.25 1.53 -1.86
N ALA A 341 7.27 2.05 -1.17
CA ALA A 341 7.13 3.13 -0.20
C ALA A 341 6.49 4.36 -0.85
N ALA A 342 7.04 4.82 -1.98
CA ALA A 342 6.64 6.05 -2.63
C ALA A 342 5.33 5.97 -3.45
N LEU A 343 4.69 4.81 -3.62
CA LEU A 343 3.50 4.67 -4.50
C LEU A 343 2.49 3.63 -3.99
N SER A 344 2.55 3.25 -2.71
CA SER A 344 1.58 2.31 -2.14
C SER A 344 0.22 2.98 -1.91
N ASP A 345 -0.83 2.22 -2.15
CA ASP A 345 -2.21 2.59 -1.79
C ASP A 345 -2.46 2.44 -0.27
N GLU A 346 -1.42 2.09 0.50
CA GLU A 346 -1.50 1.79 1.93
C GLU A 346 -1.78 3.03 2.77
N LEU A 347 -1.19 4.17 2.37
CA LEU A 347 -1.43 5.45 3.04
C LEU A 347 -2.92 5.82 3.06
N VAL A 348 -3.62 5.62 1.94
CA VAL A 348 -5.05 5.93 1.84
C VAL A 348 -5.88 5.03 2.74
N LYS A 349 -5.53 3.73 2.81
CA LYS A 349 -6.20 2.78 3.72
C LYS A 349 -5.94 3.13 5.18
N VAL A 350 -4.68 3.31 5.57
CA VAL A 350 -4.31 3.66 6.95
C VAL A 350 -4.98 4.95 7.40
N THR A 351 -4.98 5.96 6.54
CA THR A 351 -5.63 7.25 6.82
C THR A 351 -7.15 7.09 6.91
N SER A 352 -7.78 6.32 6.02
CA SER A 352 -9.23 6.04 6.07
C SER A 352 -9.61 5.29 7.36
N LEU A 353 -8.81 4.30 7.77
CA LEU A 353 -9.00 3.60 9.05
C LEU A 353 -8.82 4.54 10.23
N THR A 354 -7.83 5.44 10.15
CA THR A 354 -7.59 6.47 11.17
C THR A 354 -8.78 7.42 11.27
N ILE A 355 -9.38 7.85 10.15
CA ILE A 355 -10.62 8.65 10.15
C ILE A 355 -11.75 7.90 10.87
N SER A 356 -11.96 6.62 10.56
CA SER A 356 -12.99 5.83 11.23
C SER A 356 -12.71 5.68 12.73
N HIS A 357 -11.49 5.36 13.15
CA HIS A 357 -11.15 5.18 14.56
C HIS A 357 -11.10 6.48 15.36
N GLU A 358 -10.42 7.51 14.84
CA GLU A 358 -10.17 8.76 15.56
C GLU A 358 -11.31 9.78 15.45
N LEU A 359 -12.21 9.68 14.47
CA LEU A 359 -13.31 10.63 14.31
C LEU A 359 -14.67 9.98 14.55
N VAL A 360 -14.98 8.93 13.79
CA VAL A 360 -16.33 8.31 13.82
C VAL A 360 -16.62 7.69 15.19
N HIS A 361 -15.66 7.02 15.83
CA HIS A 361 -15.88 6.41 17.14
C HIS A 361 -15.96 7.42 18.30
N ILE A 362 -15.54 8.68 18.10
CA ILE A 362 -15.74 9.71 19.14
C ILE A 362 -17.23 9.92 19.37
N ILE A 363 -18.01 9.99 18.29
CA ILE A 363 -19.44 10.25 18.33
C ILE A 363 -20.18 8.91 18.18
N PRO A 364 -20.80 8.40 19.25
CA PRO A 364 -21.47 7.10 19.21
C PRO A 364 -22.57 7.10 18.14
N GLN A 365 -22.54 6.11 17.25
CA GLN A 365 -23.53 5.91 16.20
C GLN A 365 -24.69 5.05 16.73
N LEU A 366 -25.89 5.26 16.22
CA LEU A 366 -27.08 4.51 16.67
C LEU A 366 -26.98 3.02 16.33
N ASN A 367 -26.45 2.70 15.14
CA ASN A 367 -26.38 1.34 14.60
C ASN A 367 -25.59 0.38 15.50
N ASP A 368 -24.59 0.87 16.23
CA ASP A 368 -23.76 0.06 17.14
C ASP A 368 -24.50 -0.42 18.40
N TYR A 369 -25.67 0.15 18.69
CA TYR A 369 -26.43 -0.11 19.93
C TYR A 369 -27.83 -0.66 19.66
N LEU A 370 -28.10 -1.14 18.45
CA LEU A 370 -29.37 -1.75 18.09
C LEU A 370 -29.47 -3.18 18.62
N CYS A 371 -30.68 -3.55 19.04
CA CYS A 371 -31.00 -4.90 19.49
C CYS A 371 -31.15 -5.81 18.26
N PRO A 372 -30.42 -6.95 18.18
CA PRO A 372 -30.53 -7.87 17.03
C PRO A 372 -31.92 -8.47 16.82
N VAL A 373 -32.77 -8.47 17.86
CA VAL A 373 -34.11 -9.08 17.80
C VAL A 373 -35.16 -8.10 17.29
N CYS A 374 -35.13 -6.84 17.75
CA CYS A 374 -36.16 -5.86 17.40
C CYS A 374 -35.66 -4.70 16.54
N TYR A 375 -34.36 -4.67 16.20
CA TYR A 375 -33.69 -3.64 15.41
C TYR A 375 -33.83 -2.19 15.93
N GLY A 376 -34.37 -2.01 17.13
CA GLY A 376 -34.42 -0.73 17.82
C GLY A 376 -33.31 -0.62 18.86
N ILE A 377 -33.09 0.59 19.39
CA ILE A 377 -32.10 0.83 20.45
C ILE A 377 -32.29 -0.14 21.63
N THR A 378 -31.17 -0.65 22.17
CA THR A 378 -31.13 -1.62 23.27
C THR A 378 -31.68 -1.02 24.58
N TYR A 379 -33.00 -1.02 24.74
CA TYR A 379 -33.66 -0.49 25.94
C TYR A 379 -33.54 -1.44 27.13
N LYS A 380 -32.96 -0.94 28.24
CA LYS A 380 -32.58 -1.74 29.42
C LYS A 380 -31.79 -2.98 28.98
N PRO A 381 -30.55 -2.78 28.50
CA PRO A 381 -29.74 -3.85 27.91
C PRO A 381 -29.49 -4.97 28.93
N VAL A 382 -29.71 -6.21 28.51
CA VAL A 382 -29.41 -7.43 29.27
C VAL A 382 -28.24 -8.11 28.58
N ARG A 383 -27.12 -8.26 29.28
CA ARG A 383 -25.95 -9.01 28.81
C ARG A 383 -26.08 -10.47 29.25
N LEU A 384 -26.25 -11.36 28.27
CA LEU A 384 -26.28 -12.80 28.53
C LEU A 384 -24.89 -13.30 28.93
N SER A 385 -24.80 -14.52 29.47
CA SER A 385 -23.50 -15.13 29.83
C SER A 385 -22.60 -15.44 28.62
N CYS A 386 -23.11 -15.31 27.39
CA CYS A 386 -22.33 -15.34 26.16
C CYS A 386 -21.94 -13.94 25.63
N ASP A 387 -22.01 -12.92 26.48
CA ASP A 387 -21.69 -11.50 26.22
C ASP A 387 -22.57 -10.75 25.21
N HIS A 388 -23.51 -11.43 24.55
CA HIS A 388 -24.46 -10.78 23.65
C HIS A 388 -25.53 -9.97 24.41
N ILE A 389 -25.92 -8.83 23.83
CA ILE A 389 -26.77 -7.83 24.47
C ILE A 389 -28.11 -7.71 23.75
N TYR A 390 -29.20 -7.70 24.51
CA TYR A 390 -30.57 -7.56 24.00
C TYR A 390 -31.40 -6.61 24.87
N CYS A 391 -32.54 -6.14 24.37
CA CYS A 391 -33.53 -5.44 25.21
C CYS A 391 -34.11 -6.39 26.27
N ILE A 392 -34.39 -5.87 27.47
CA ILE A 392 -35.07 -6.64 28.53
C ILE A 392 -36.37 -7.30 28.05
N ARG A 393 -37.20 -6.59 27.26
CA ARG A 393 -38.46 -7.14 26.73
C ARG A 393 -38.20 -8.26 25.73
N CYS A 394 -37.19 -8.14 24.87
CA CYS A 394 -36.82 -9.19 23.92
C CYS A 394 -36.42 -10.47 24.65
N VAL A 395 -35.62 -10.36 25.71
CA VAL A 395 -35.25 -11.52 26.55
C VAL A 395 -36.47 -12.14 27.22
N LEU A 396 -37.36 -11.34 27.81
CA LEU A 396 -38.59 -11.84 28.45
C LEU A 396 -39.52 -12.56 27.46
N VAL A 397 -39.64 -12.07 26.22
CA VAL A 397 -40.43 -12.73 25.18
C VAL A 397 -39.81 -14.09 24.82
N MET A 398 -38.49 -14.14 24.57
CA MET A 398 -37.79 -15.40 24.29
C MET A 398 -37.92 -16.42 25.43
N GLN A 399 -37.85 -15.96 26.69
CA GLN A 399 -38.04 -16.82 27.87
C GLN A 399 -39.48 -17.36 27.96
N ARG A 400 -40.50 -16.55 27.67
CA ARG A 400 -41.90 -16.99 27.62
C ARG A 400 -42.14 -18.04 26.54
N GLU A 401 -41.47 -17.89 25.39
CA GLU A 401 -41.51 -18.84 24.27
C GLU A 401 -40.63 -20.07 24.48
N LYS A 402 -39.94 -20.18 25.63
CA LYS A 402 -39.00 -21.26 25.97
C LYS A 402 -37.83 -21.39 24.97
N GLN A 403 -37.46 -20.31 24.30
CA GLN A 403 -36.29 -20.25 23.43
C GLN A 403 -35.03 -20.03 24.29
N ASN A 404 -34.23 -21.09 24.48
CA ASN A 404 -33.02 -21.00 25.31
C ASN A 404 -31.77 -20.55 24.53
N GLU A 405 -31.82 -20.61 23.21
CA GLU A 405 -30.67 -20.34 22.35
C GLU A 405 -30.51 -18.85 22.09
N CYS A 406 -29.29 -18.34 22.25
CA CYS A 406 -28.92 -16.98 21.87
C CYS A 406 -29.09 -16.80 20.34
N PRO A 407 -29.81 -15.77 19.84
CA PRO A 407 -29.97 -15.53 18.41
C PRO A 407 -28.67 -15.37 17.62
N LEU A 408 -27.60 -14.85 18.26
CA LEU A 408 -26.32 -14.59 17.61
C LEU A 408 -25.38 -15.81 17.63
N CYS A 409 -25.21 -16.47 18.78
CA CYS A 409 -24.22 -17.55 18.94
C CYS A 409 -24.82 -18.93 19.23
N ARG A 410 -26.16 -19.04 19.33
CA ARG A 410 -26.91 -20.26 19.65
C ARG A 410 -26.57 -20.91 21.00
N ALA A 411 -25.80 -20.22 21.86
CA ALA A 411 -25.51 -20.71 23.20
C ALA A 411 -26.79 -20.79 24.06
N PRO A 412 -26.98 -21.84 24.88
CA PRO A 412 -28.21 -22.08 25.66
C PRO A 412 -28.22 -21.25 26.96
N VAL A 413 -28.27 -19.93 26.83
CA VAL A 413 -28.05 -18.99 27.95
C VAL A 413 -29.24 -18.06 28.24
N VAL A 414 -30.27 -18.06 27.39
CA VAL A 414 -31.38 -17.10 27.47
C VAL A 414 -32.27 -17.37 28.69
N LEU A 415 -32.55 -18.64 29.01
CA LEU A 415 -33.39 -19.00 30.17
C LEU A 415 -32.68 -18.77 31.51
N ALA A 416 -31.34 -18.70 31.51
CA ALA A 416 -30.55 -18.43 32.70
C ALA A 416 -30.46 -16.94 33.05
N ALA A 417 -30.88 -16.04 32.15
CA ALA A 417 -30.77 -14.60 32.35
C ALA A 417 -31.83 -14.08 33.35
N ASP A 418 -31.39 -13.30 34.32
CA ASP A 418 -32.24 -12.69 35.35
C ASP A 418 -32.06 -11.17 35.42
N SER A 419 -32.55 -10.54 36.50
CA SER A 419 -32.42 -9.10 36.72
C SER A 419 -30.98 -8.62 36.90
N ASP A 420 -30.06 -9.51 37.30
CA ASP A 420 -28.68 -9.16 37.60
C ASP A 420 -27.84 -9.06 36.33
N ASN A 421 -28.32 -9.63 35.23
CA ASN A 421 -27.73 -9.50 33.89
C ASN A 421 -27.95 -8.13 33.23
N VAL A 422 -28.67 -7.19 33.87
CA VAL A 422 -28.89 -5.85 33.32
C VAL A 422 -27.59 -5.04 33.32
N ASP A 423 -27.16 -4.59 32.14
CA ASP A 423 -25.99 -3.73 31.99
C ASP A 423 -26.37 -2.27 32.32
N PHE A 424 -26.24 -1.91 33.60
CA PHE A 424 -26.46 -0.54 34.06
C PHE A 424 -25.52 0.50 33.43
N PRO A 425 -24.19 0.25 33.30
CA PRO A 425 -23.30 1.14 32.55
C PRO A 425 -23.80 1.47 31.14
N LEU A 426 -24.15 0.46 30.34
CA LEU A 426 -24.65 0.66 28.99
C LEU A 426 -26.02 1.35 28.99
N LYS A 427 -26.91 0.98 29.91
CA LYS A 427 -28.21 1.65 30.09
C LYS A 427 -28.03 3.17 30.28
N HIS A 428 -27.19 3.57 31.23
CA HIS A 428 -26.95 4.98 31.51
C HIS A 428 -26.25 5.71 30.36
N PHE A 429 -25.38 5.00 29.65
CA PHE A 429 -24.78 5.52 28.43
C PHE A 429 -25.82 5.82 27.35
N LEU A 430 -26.76 4.90 27.08
CA LEU A 430 -27.82 5.09 26.08
C LEU A 430 -28.78 6.22 26.48
N GLU A 431 -29.20 6.26 27.75
CA GLU A 431 -30.04 7.35 28.29
C GLU A 431 -29.36 8.73 28.21
N ARG A 432 -28.03 8.78 28.22
CA ARG A 432 -27.27 10.03 28.11
C ARG A 432 -27.11 10.48 26.66
N ASN A 433 -26.76 9.56 25.76
CA ASN A 433 -26.35 9.86 24.39
C ASN A 433 -27.51 9.82 23.37
N PHE A 434 -28.54 8.99 23.59
CA PHE A 434 -29.63 8.72 22.65
C PHE A 434 -31.00 8.91 23.33
N LYS A 435 -31.25 10.13 23.80
CA LYS A 435 -32.41 10.45 24.65
C LYS A 435 -33.74 10.32 23.94
N VAL A 436 -33.78 10.61 22.65
CA VAL A 436 -35.03 10.63 21.89
C VAL A 436 -35.45 9.20 21.61
N GLU A 437 -34.50 8.41 21.11
CA GLU A 437 -34.63 7.01 20.73
C GLU A 437 -34.95 6.13 21.94
N VAL A 438 -34.29 6.36 23.08
CA VAL A 438 -34.61 5.64 24.34
C VAL A 438 -36.04 5.94 24.80
N LYS A 439 -36.51 7.19 24.69
CA LYS A 439 -37.87 7.57 25.09
C LYS A 439 -38.92 7.00 24.15
N GLU A 440 -38.67 7.00 22.86
CA GLU A 440 -39.53 6.36 21.87
C GLU A 440 -39.62 4.86 22.15
N LYS A 441 -38.47 4.20 22.37
CA LYS A 441 -38.45 2.78 22.70
C LYS A 441 -39.12 2.46 24.03
N GLN A 442 -39.04 3.35 25.02
CA GLN A 442 -39.78 3.22 26.26
C GLN A 442 -41.29 3.23 26.01
N LYS A 443 -41.80 4.19 25.23
CA LYS A 443 -43.23 4.28 24.89
C LYS A 443 -43.71 3.03 24.15
N GLU A 444 -42.93 2.55 23.16
CA GLU A 444 -43.24 1.31 22.45
C GLU A 444 -43.34 0.12 23.41
N ASN A 445 -42.40 0.00 24.34
CA ASN A 445 -42.40 -1.10 25.32
C ASN A 445 -43.56 -1.00 26.32
N GLU A 446 -43.93 0.21 26.75
CA GLU A 446 -45.08 0.46 27.61
C GLU A 446 -46.39 0.09 26.91
N HIS A 447 -46.55 0.52 25.65
CA HIS A 447 -47.69 0.13 24.83
C HIS A 447 -47.75 -1.40 24.65
N ALA A 448 -46.64 -2.04 24.27
CA ALA A 448 -46.60 -3.48 24.09
C ALA A 448 -46.87 -4.26 25.39
N ALA A 449 -46.41 -3.75 26.55
CA ALA A 449 -46.74 -4.33 27.85
C ALA A 449 -48.22 -4.14 28.24
N ALA A 450 -48.84 -3.02 27.86
CA ALA A 450 -50.26 -2.80 28.03
C ALA A 450 -51.09 -3.76 27.16
N VAL A 451 -50.68 -3.99 25.91
CA VAL A 451 -51.30 -5.01 25.03
C VAL A 451 -51.17 -6.41 25.64
N ASP A 452 -50.01 -6.81 26.17
CA ASP A 452 -49.85 -8.11 26.84
C ASP A 452 -50.82 -8.27 28.03
N ARG A 453 -51.10 -7.18 28.76
CA ARG A 453 -51.90 -7.21 30.00
C ARG A 453 -53.40 -7.11 29.77
N PHE A 454 -53.82 -6.30 28.79
CA PHE A 454 -55.21 -5.95 28.54
C PHE A 454 -55.75 -6.55 27.22
N GLY A 455 -54.91 -7.25 26.46
CA GLY A 455 -55.26 -7.89 25.19
C GLY A 455 -55.46 -6.91 24.04
N GLU A 456 -55.90 -7.42 22.88
CA GLU A 456 -56.13 -6.64 21.65
C GLU A 456 -57.19 -5.53 21.80
N ALA A 457 -58.02 -5.59 22.85
CA ALA A 457 -59.01 -4.56 23.16
C ALA A 457 -58.36 -3.20 23.49
N TYR A 458 -57.13 -3.18 23.99
CA TYR A 458 -56.37 -1.96 24.29
C TYR A 458 -56.02 -1.18 23.01
N VAL A 459 -55.59 -1.89 21.96
CA VAL A 459 -55.23 -1.30 20.65
C VAL A 459 -56.44 -0.61 20.00
N LYS A 460 -57.66 -1.14 20.20
CA LYS A 460 -58.90 -0.58 19.65
C LYS A 460 -59.37 0.70 20.36
N SER A 461 -58.87 0.98 21.56
CA SER A 461 -59.29 2.13 22.38
C SER A 461 -58.49 3.42 22.13
N GLU A 462 -57.37 3.36 21.40
CA GLU A 462 -56.59 4.56 21.03
C GLU A 462 -57.25 5.39 19.91
N GLY A 463 -58.25 4.85 19.22
CA GLY A 463 -59.10 5.60 18.30
C GLY A 463 -60.13 6.43 19.06
N LYS A 464 -59.79 7.67 19.42
CA LYS A 464 -60.68 8.69 20.03
C LYS A 464 -61.66 8.16 21.09
N CYS A 465 -61.28 8.27 22.36
CA CYS A 465 -62.28 8.33 23.43
C CYS A 465 -63.15 9.59 23.25
N GLU A 466 -64.31 9.44 22.63
CA GLU A 466 -65.42 10.39 22.77
C GLU A 466 -66.12 10.07 24.09
N VAL A 467 -65.86 10.87 25.12
CA VAL A 467 -66.64 10.87 26.35
C VAL A 467 -67.99 11.50 26.01
N MET A 468 -69.05 10.69 25.96
CA MET A 468 -70.44 11.18 25.90
C MET A 468 -70.90 11.74 27.24
#